data_AF-A0A1G6W1W1-F1
#
_entry.id   AF-A0A1G6W1W1-F1
#
_cell.length_a   1.000
_cell.length_b   1.000
_cell.length_c   1.000
_cell.angle_alpha   90.00
_cell.angle_beta   90.00
_cell.angle_gamma   90.00
#
_symmetry.space_group_name_H-M   'P 1'
#
loop_
_entity.id
_entity.type
_entity.pdbx_description
1 polymer ?
#
loop_
_entity_poly.entity_id
_entity_poly.type
_entity_poly.pdbx_seq_one_letter_code
_entity_poly.pdbx_strand_id
1 'polypeptide(L)'
;MGETSDDTAVNRIQLLVIAGLLGGLVACGTTEPASTGERSSTNQETGGPPGASGGSTDTTARHVVDRFIAAGLPAANPRDNTKQNCDSLRCLQLITTDAISVYSWPDETAAQHQVDVSSGNAYRQGTIVLSYGAARTPQANRPRYEAVLKDVVG
;
A
#
# COMPACT_ATOMS: atom_id res chain seq x y z
N MET A 1 -40.32 -25.11 22.31
CA MET A 1 -40.55 -24.61 20.94
C MET A 1 -39.69 -23.36 20.78
N GLY A 2 -38.57 -23.48 20.03
CA GLY A 2 -37.63 -22.42 19.56
C GLY A 2 -36.87 -21.66 20.66
N GLU A 3 -35.57 -21.82 20.94
CA GLU A 3 -34.33 -21.85 20.13
C GLU A 3 -34.02 -20.59 19.29
N THR A 4 -32.99 -19.84 19.76
CA THR A 4 -31.89 -19.09 19.09
C THR A 4 -31.53 -17.89 20.00
N SER A 5 -30.51 -17.90 20.88
CA SER A 5 -29.07 -18.18 20.78
C SER A 5 -28.29 -17.23 19.87
N ASP A 6 -27.30 -16.56 20.50
CA ASP A 6 -26.02 -16.06 19.93
C ASP A 6 -26.10 -14.99 18.83
N ASP A 7 -25.28 -13.94 18.76
CA ASP A 7 -23.93 -13.73 19.24
C ASP A 7 -23.69 -12.21 19.20
N THR A 8 -23.46 -11.59 20.35
CA THR A 8 -22.79 -10.29 20.43
C THR A 8 -21.51 -10.54 21.20
N ALA A 9 -20.63 -11.33 20.59
CA ALA A 9 -19.26 -11.47 21.05
C ALA A 9 -18.51 -10.15 20.77
N VAL A 10 -18.68 -9.20 21.70
CA VAL A 10 -17.73 -8.10 21.89
C VAL A 10 -16.41 -8.75 22.34
N ASN A 11 -15.62 -9.07 21.31
CA ASN A 11 -14.25 -9.56 21.33
C ASN A 11 -13.37 -8.70 22.27
N ARG A 12 -13.29 -9.09 23.54
CA ARG A 12 -12.42 -8.48 24.56
C ARG A 12 -11.98 -9.52 25.60
N ILE A 13 -10.98 -10.33 25.26
CA ILE A 13 -10.19 -11.30 26.07
C ILE A 13 -9.05 -11.71 25.10
N GLN A 14 -7.74 -11.69 25.33
CA GLN A 14 -6.81 -11.59 26.47
C GLN A 14 -5.45 -11.12 25.88
N LEU A 15 -4.78 -10.10 26.43
CA LEU A 15 -3.66 -10.21 27.38
C LEU A 15 -2.72 -11.42 27.16
N LEU A 16 -1.56 -11.19 26.53
CA LEU A 16 -0.37 -12.02 26.73
C LEU A 16 0.82 -11.12 27.07
N VAL A 17 1.22 -11.25 28.33
CA VAL A 17 2.42 -10.70 28.97
C VAL A 17 3.63 -11.45 28.41
N ILE A 18 4.59 -10.75 27.81
CA ILE A 18 5.90 -11.34 27.47
C ILE A 18 6.93 -10.76 28.44
N ALA A 19 7.11 -11.45 29.56
CA ALA A 19 8.26 -11.28 30.44
C ALA A 19 9.39 -12.19 29.94
N GLY A 20 10.54 -11.59 29.60
CA GLY A 20 11.76 -12.30 29.21
C GLY A 20 12.98 -11.43 29.48
N LEU A 21 13.65 -11.72 30.59
CA LEU A 21 14.73 -10.99 31.23
C LEU A 21 16.08 -11.69 30.91
N LEU A 22 17.18 -10.91 30.86
CA LEU A 22 18.59 -11.24 31.15
C LEU A 22 19.60 -11.42 29.99
N GLY A 23 20.68 -10.63 30.10
CA GLY A 23 22.04 -10.91 29.59
C GLY A 23 22.50 -9.91 28.52
N GLY A 24 23.58 -9.13 28.64
CA GLY A 24 24.68 -9.11 29.60
C GLY A 24 25.61 -7.93 29.26
N LEU A 25 26.45 -7.56 30.22
CA LEU A 25 27.32 -6.38 30.25
C LEU A 25 28.72 -6.70 29.63
N VAL A 26 29.43 -5.63 29.22
CA VAL A 26 30.91 -5.50 29.03
C VAL A 26 31.52 -5.76 27.64
N ALA A 27 32.04 -4.72 26.98
CA ALA A 27 33.49 -4.41 26.95
C ALA A 27 33.79 -3.11 26.16
N CYS A 28 34.65 -2.28 26.75
CA CYS A 28 35.32 -1.13 26.13
C CYS A 28 36.37 -1.64 25.12
N GLY A 29 36.43 -1.06 23.93
CA GLY A 29 37.43 -1.37 22.92
C GLY A 29 37.56 -0.24 21.90
N THR A 30 38.43 0.72 22.19
CA THR A 30 38.91 1.74 21.24
C THR A 30 39.85 1.08 20.24
N THR A 31 39.52 1.07 18.95
CA THR A 31 40.53 0.98 17.88
C THR A 31 39.97 1.59 16.59
N GLU A 32 40.44 2.80 16.27
CA GLU A 32 40.42 3.35 14.91
C GLU A 32 41.38 2.53 14.02
N PRO A 33 40.96 2.21 12.80
CA PRO A 33 41.87 2.39 11.68
C PRO A 33 41.20 3.21 10.58
N ALA A 34 41.80 4.35 10.28
CA ALA A 34 41.65 4.99 8.99
C ALA A 34 42.11 4.02 7.89
N SER A 35 41.25 3.75 6.92
CA SER A 35 41.68 3.42 5.55
C SER A 35 40.55 3.70 4.57
N THR A 36 40.75 4.81 3.88
CA THR A 36 40.28 5.14 2.53
C THR A 36 40.05 3.89 1.68
N GLY A 37 38.81 3.73 1.22
CA GLY A 37 38.43 2.78 0.19
C GLY A 37 37.25 3.36 -0.57
N GLU A 38 37.56 3.99 -1.69
CA GLU A 38 36.63 4.72 -2.54
C GLU A 38 35.41 3.88 -2.94
N ARG A 39 34.27 4.57 -2.82
CA ARG A 39 32.93 4.22 -3.25
C ARG A 39 32.95 3.86 -4.74
N SER A 40 32.77 2.59 -5.06
CA SER A 40 32.46 2.14 -6.42
C SER A 40 31.25 1.21 -6.41
N SER A 41 30.10 1.80 -6.70
CA SER A 41 29.00 1.18 -7.44
C SER A 41 28.15 2.31 -8.01
N THR A 42 28.77 3.05 -8.92
CA THR A 42 28.04 3.79 -9.94
C THR A 42 27.65 2.75 -10.99
N ASN A 43 26.35 2.54 -11.16
CA ASN A 43 25.66 2.46 -12.46
C ASN A 43 24.23 1.92 -12.26
N GLN A 44 23.30 2.83 -11.92
CA GLN A 44 21.92 2.75 -12.42
C GLN A 44 21.81 3.70 -13.62
N GLU A 45 22.23 3.18 -14.77
CA GLU A 45 21.74 3.52 -16.11
C GLU A 45 20.35 2.83 -16.24
N THR A 46 19.24 3.37 -16.79
CA THR A 46 19.03 4.39 -17.83
C THR A 46 17.53 4.76 -17.88
N GLY A 47 17.21 6.05 -18.02
CA GLY A 47 16.17 6.52 -18.95
C GLY A 47 14.71 6.68 -18.47
N GLY A 48 14.43 7.71 -17.65
CA GLY A 48 13.10 8.34 -17.56
C GLY A 48 13.27 9.80 -17.12
N PRO A 49 12.54 10.79 -17.69
CA PRO A 49 12.75 12.20 -17.33
C PRO A 49 12.46 12.43 -15.83
N PRO A 50 13.25 13.27 -15.13
CA PRO A 50 12.97 13.66 -13.75
C PRO A 50 11.76 14.60 -13.78
N GLY A 51 10.57 14.03 -13.57
CA GLY A 51 9.33 14.77 -13.75
C GLY A 51 8.23 14.26 -12.86
N ALA A 52 8.38 14.43 -11.54
CA ALA A 52 7.29 14.86 -10.66
C ALA A 52 7.86 15.14 -9.26
N SER A 53 7.66 16.38 -8.85
CA SER A 53 7.95 17.01 -7.57
C SER A 53 7.61 16.17 -6.34
N GLY A 54 8.37 16.38 -5.27
CA GLY A 54 8.14 15.79 -3.95
C GLY A 54 6.77 16.13 -3.36
N GLY A 55 5.76 15.34 -3.72
CA GLY A 55 4.63 15.04 -2.85
C GLY A 55 4.97 13.81 -2.02
N SER A 56 4.58 13.78 -0.75
CA SER A 56 4.78 12.65 0.16
C SER A 56 4.56 11.32 -0.55
N THR A 57 5.67 10.61 -0.77
CA THR A 57 5.70 9.33 -1.48
C THR A 57 4.85 8.26 -0.79
N ASP A 58 4.55 8.43 0.50
CA ASP A 58 3.83 7.47 1.35
C ASP A 58 2.40 7.16 0.90
N THR A 59 1.72 8.04 0.15
CA THR A 59 0.32 7.81 -0.27
C THR A 59 0.11 7.99 -1.78
N THR A 60 1.09 7.58 -2.56
CA THR A 60 0.94 7.52 -4.04
C THR A 60 0.36 6.17 -4.47
N ALA A 61 -0.36 6.14 -5.61
CA ALA A 61 -0.88 4.89 -6.16
C ALA A 61 0.25 3.90 -6.49
N ARG A 62 1.42 4.43 -6.91
CA ARG A 62 2.64 3.65 -7.12
C ARG A 62 3.09 2.94 -5.83
N HIS A 63 3.22 3.69 -4.73
CA HIS A 63 3.65 3.15 -3.45
C HIS A 63 2.73 2.02 -2.96
N VAL A 64 1.41 2.22 -3.05
CA VAL A 64 0.42 1.19 -2.67
C VAL A 64 0.59 -0.10 -3.48
N VAL A 65 0.83 0.01 -4.79
CA VAL A 65 1.08 -1.17 -5.64
C VAL A 65 2.37 -1.88 -5.25
N ASP A 66 3.44 -1.14 -4.96
CA ASP A 66 4.71 -1.74 -4.49
C ASP A 66 4.50 -2.49 -3.16
N ARG A 67 3.65 -1.98 -2.26
CA ARG A 67 3.25 -2.66 -1.01
C ARG A 67 2.43 -3.92 -1.26
N PHE A 68 1.54 -3.93 -2.26
CA PHE A 68 0.82 -5.15 -2.66
C PHE A 68 1.77 -6.23 -3.17
N ILE A 69 2.75 -5.87 -4.00
CA ILE A 69 3.77 -6.79 -4.50
C ILE A 69 4.61 -7.34 -3.33
N ALA A 70 5.06 -6.47 -2.42
CA ALA A 70 5.82 -6.86 -1.24
C ALA A 70 5.02 -7.80 -0.30
N ALA A 71 3.70 -7.64 -0.23
CA ALA A 71 2.79 -8.51 0.52
C ALA A 71 2.45 -9.83 -0.21
N GLY A 72 3.01 -10.08 -1.40
CA GLY A 72 2.75 -11.28 -2.20
C GLY A 72 1.35 -11.31 -2.82
N LEU A 73 0.72 -10.15 -3.03
CA LEU A 73 -0.56 -10.05 -3.74
C LEU A 73 -0.35 -9.97 -5.26
N PRO A 74 -1.31 -10.44 -6.07
CA PRO A 74 -1.18 -10.43 -7.53
C PRO A 74 -1.27 -9.01 -8.13
N ALA A 75 -0.16 -8.27 -8.11
CA ALA A 75 -0.06 -6.91 -8.64
C ALA A 75 1.03 -6.79 -9.72
N ALA A 76 1.14 -7.81 -10.58
CA ALA A 76 2.12 -7.87 -11.65
C ALA A 76 1.83 -6.85 -12.77
N ASN A 77 2.89 -6.53 -13.53
CA ASN A 77 2.86 -5.63 -14.68
C ASN A 77 2.21 -4.26 -14.39
N PRO A 78 2.70 -3.51 -13.39
CA PRO A 78 2.18 -2.19 -13.07
C PRO A 78 2.42 -1.20 -14.21
N ARG A 79 1.34 -0.68 -14.77
CA ARG A 79 1.30 0.31 -15.85
C ARG A 79 0.81 1.64 -15.31
N ASP A 80 1.57 2.71 -15.57
CA ASP A 80 1.12 4.06 -15.29
C ASP A 80 0.20 4.54 -16.42
N ASN A 81 -1.06 4.76 -16.07
CA ASN A 81 -2.12 5.20 -16.97
C ASN A 81 -2.64 6.59 -16.60
N THR A 82 -1.86 7.34 -15.81
CA THR A 82 -2.21 8.66 -15.29
C THR A 82 -2.51 9.63 -16.43
N LYS A 83 -1.59 9.79 -17.40
CA LYS A 83 -1.76 10.74 -18.51
C LYS A 83 -2.95 10.41 -19.41
N GLN A 84 -3.36 9.14 -19.46
CA GLN A 84 -4.39 8.65 -20.36
C GLN A 84 -5.79 8.78 -19.75
N ASN A 85 -5.91 8.76 -18.42
CA ASN A 85 -7.20 8.70 -17.73
C ASN A 85 -7.43 9.82 -16.71
N CYS A 86 -6.37 10.34 -16.09
CA CYS A 86 -6.52 11.33 -15.04
C CYS A 86 -6.84 12.74 -15.56
N ASP A 87 -6.61 13.03 -16.85
CA ASP A 87 -7.06 14.31 -17.43
C ASP A 87 -8.59 14.44 -17.42
N SER A 88 -9.30 13.34 -17.69
CA SER A 88 -10.76 13.29 -17.67
C SER A 88 -11.33 13.01 -16.29
N LEU A 89 -10.70 12.10 -15.53
CA LEU A 89 -11.17 11.69 -14.21
C LEU A 89 -10.74 12.63 -13.08
N ARG A 90 -9.76 13.52 -13.32
CA ARG A 90 -9.16 14.41 -12.30
C ARG A 90 -8.50 13.67 -11.13
N CYS A 91 -8.02 12.45 -11.34
CA CYS A 91 -7.13 11.78 -10.39
C CYS A 91 -5.71 12.40 -10.42
N LEU A 92 -4.94 12.19 -9.36
CA LEU A 92 -3.51 12.56 -9.33
C LEU A 92 -2.64 11.49 -9.99
N GLN A 93 -2.99 10.22 -9.78
CA GLN A 93 -2.25 9.10 -10.34
C GLN A 93 -3.16 7.89 -10.54
N LEU A 94 -2.90 7.13 -11.59
CA LEU A 94 -3.53 5.84 -11.84
C LEU A 94 -2.48 4.79 -12.22
N ILE A 95 -2.35 3.77 -11.38
CA ILE A 95 -1.55 2.58 -11.68
C ILE A 95 -2.49 1.39 -11.90
N THR A 96 -2.41 0.78 -13.08
CA THR A 96 -3.16 -0.43 -13.42
C THR A 96 -2.22 -1.62 -13.45
N THR A 97 -2.57 -2.67 -12.73
CA THR A 97 -1.90 -3.97 -12.77
C THR A 97 -2.84 -4.99 -13.42
N ASP A 98 -2.38 -6.23 -13.57
CA ASP A 98 -3.22 -7.29 -14.13
C ASP A 98 -4.39 -7.70 -13.22
N ALA A 99 -4.30 -7.46 -11.91
CA ALA A 99 -5.37 -7.84 -10.97
C ALA A 99 -5.94 -6.70 -10.13
N ILE A 100 -5.42 -5.48 -10.21
CA ILE A 100 -6.01 -4.32 -9.53
C ILE A 100 -5.67 -3.00 -10.23
N SER A 101 -6.58 -2.02 -10.22
CA SER A 101 -6.27 -0.63 -10.54
C SER A 101 -6.31 0.22 -9.28
N VAL A 102 -5.28 1.04 -9.07
CA VAL A 102 -5.13 1.91 -7.90
C VAL A 102 -5.14 3.36 -8.36
N TYR A 103 -6.07 4.14 -7.83
CA TYR A 103 -6.22 5.57 -8.09
C TYR A 103 -5.79 6.34 -6.85
N SER A 104 -5.01 7.39 -7.07
CA SER A 104 -4.75 8.42 -6.07
C SER A 104 -5.51 9.67 -6.46
N TRP A 105 -6.25 10.24 -5.52
CA TRP A 105 -7.07 11.43 -5.70
C TRP A 105 -6.50 12.62 -4.92
N PRO A 106 -6.79 13.85 -5.34
CA PRO A 106 -6.36 15.03 -4.60
C PRO A 106 -7.00 15.12 -3.22
N ASP A 107 -8.26 14.67 -3.09
CA ASP A 107 -9.06 14.79 -1.87
C ASP A 107 -9.99 13.59 -1.70
N GLU A 108 -10.41 13.34 -0.46
CA GLU A 108 -11.31 12.23 -0.13
C GLU A 108 -12.69 12.35 -0.80
N THR A 109 -13.17 13.58 -1.04
CA THR A 109 -14.45 13.81 -1.73
C THR A 109 -14.41 13.29 -3.17
N ALA A 110 -13.31 13.52 -3.89
CA ALA A 110 -13.15 13.03 -5.25
C ALA A 110 -12.99 11.50 -5.26
N ALA A 111 -12.25 10.95 -4.30
CA ALA A 111 -12.13 9.52 -4.10
C ALA A 111 -13.48 8.84 -3.77
N GLN A 112 -14.31 9.44 -2.91
CA GLN A 112 -15.66 8.97 -2.57
C GLN A 112 -16.56 8.97 -3.80
N HIS A 113 -16.58 10.07 -4.56
CA HIS A 113 -17.38 10.16 -5.78
C HIS A 113 -17.03 9.04 -6.77
N GLN A 114 -15.75 8.70 -6.92
CA GLN A 114 -15.32 7.58 -7.77
C GLN A 114 -15.89 6.23 -7.28
N VAL A 115 -15.91 5.97 -5.98
CA VAL A 115 -16.51 4.74 -5.44
C VAL A 115 -18.00 4.68 -5.71
N ASP A 116 -18.70 5.80 -5.54
CA ASP A 116 -20.16 5.88 -5.72
C ASP A 116 -20.56 5.55 -7.17
N VAL A 117 -19.81 6.04 -8.16
CA VAL A 117 -20.05 5.74 -9.59
C VAL A 117 -19.57 4.34 -10.00
N SER A 118 -18.67 3.72 -9.23
CA SER A 118 -18.07 2.41 -9.55
C SER A 118 -18.94 1.20 -9.19
N SER A 119 -20.19 1.42 -8.76
CA SER A 119 -21.22 0.38 -8.54
C SER A 119 -20.75 -0.81 -7.68
N GLY A 120 -20.06 -0.52 -6.57
CA GLY A 120 -19.59 -1.55 -5.64
C GLY A 120 -18.37 -2.37 -6.10
N ASN A 121 -17.77 -2.02 -7.25
CA ASN A 121 -16.51 -2.62 -7.72
C ASN A 121 -15.29 -1.78 -7.35
N ALA A 122 -15.40 -0.92 -6.34
CA ALA A 122 -14.29 -0.11 -5.83
C ALA A 122 -14.30 -0.02 -4.30
N TYR A 123 -13.12 0.18 -3.71
CA TYR A 123 -12.91 0.33 -2.28
C TYR A 123 -12.12 1.61 -1.95
N ARG A 124 -12.70 2.42 -1.05
CA ARG A 124 -12.20 3.63 -0.37
C ARG A 124 -11.18 3.38 0.75
N GLN A 125 -9.95 3.88 0.69
CA GLN A 125 -9.24 4.31 1.92
C GLN A 125 -8.61 5.70 1.77
N GLY A 126 -9.10 6.68 2.53
CA GLY A 126 -8.65 8.07 2.43
C GLY A 126 -8.77 8.62 1.00
N THR A 127 -7.64 9.07 0.44
CA THR A 127 -7.53 9.56 -0.95
C THR A 127 -7.23 8.47 -1.98
N ILE A 128 -7.03 7.22 -1.56
CA ILE A 128 -6.74 6.09 -2.44
C ILE A 128 -8.00 5.28 -2.72
N VAL A 129 -8.23 4.96 -3.99
CA VAL A 129 -9.33 4.10 -4.43
C VAL A 129 -8.78 2.88 -5.15
N LEU A 130 -9.19 1.68 -4.70
CA LEU A 130 -8.96 0.43 -5.41
C LEU A 130 -10.14 0.17 -6.33
N SER A 131 -9.89 -0.12 -7.60
CA SER A 131 -10.92 -0.55 -8.55
C SER A 131 -10.66 -1.97 -9.02
N TYR A 132 -11.65 -2.83 -8.78
CA TYR A 132 -11.64 -4.25 -9.13
C TYR A 132 -12.24 -4.52 -10.51
N GLY A 133 -13.04 -3.57 -11.03
CA GLY A 133 -13.82 -3.75 -12.26
C GLY A 133 -12.93 -3.89 -13.50
N ALA A 134 -11.93 -3.02 -13.63
CA ALA A 134 -11.03 -3.03 -14.79
C ALA A 134 -10.09 -4.25 -14.83
N ALA A 135 -9.68 -4.73 -13.66
CA ALA A 135 -8.67 -5.79 -13.53
C ALA A 135 -9.25 -7.18 -13.21
N ARG A 136 -10.60 -7.32 -13.22
CA ARG A 136 -11.32 -8.58 -12.97
C ARG A 136 -10.83 -9.32 -11.72
N THR A 137 -10.56 -8.58 -10.65
CA THR A 137 -10.05 -9.15 -9.39
C THR A 137 -11.04 -10.16 -8.82
N PRO A 138 -10.62 -11.42 -8.54
CA PRO A 138 -11.47 -12.38 -7.86
C PRO A 138 -11.95 -11.82 -6.52
N GLN A 139 -13.25 -11.98 -6.21
CA GLN A 139 -13.83 -11.46 -4.97
C GLN A 139 -13.11 -11.98 -3.72
N ALA A 140 -12.64 -13.24 -3.75
CA ALA A 140 -11.87 -13.85 -2.66
C ALA A 140 -10.55 -13.12 -2.33
N ASN A 141 -9.96 -12.41 -3.27
CA ASN A 141 -8.70 -11.68 -3.06
C ASN A 141 -8.93 -10.24 -2.57
N ARG A 142 -10.13 -9.66 -2.76
CA ARG A 142 -10.43 -8.26 -2.42
C ARG A 142 -10.11 -7.92 -0.94
N PRO A 143 -10.52 -8.74 0.06
CA PRO A 143 -10.23 -8.42 1.46
C PRO A 143 -8.73 -8.31 1.77
N ARG A 144 -7.88 -9.07 1.05
CA ARG A 144 -6.43 -9.03 1.23
C ARG A 144 -5.83 -7.70 0.73
N TYR A 145 -6.34 -7.18 -0.39
CA TYR A 145 -5.94 -5.86 -0.89
C TYR A 145 -6.39 -4.73 0.04
N GLU A 146 -7.63 -4.81 0.54
CA GLU A 146 -8.20 -3.82 1.45
C GLU A 146 -7.43 -3.76 2.78
N ALA A 147 -7.04 -4.92 3.30
CA ALA A 147 -6.22 -5.02 4.51
C ALA A 147 -4.85 -4.32 4.34
N VAL A 148 -4.15 -4.59 3.22
CA VAL A 148 -2.85 -3.94 2.96
C VAL A 148 -3.02 -2.45 2.72
N LEU A 149 -4.08 -2.02 2.02
CA LEU A 149 -4.31 -0.58 1.83
C LEU A 149 -4.56 0.14 3.15
N LYS A 150 -5.32 -0.49 4.06
CA LYS A 150 -5.60 0.04 5.39
C LYS A 150 -4.34 0.12 6.27
N ASP A 151 -3.38 -0.78 6.10
CA ASP A 151 -2.06 -0.73 6.76
C ASP A 151 -1.15 0.38 6.20
N VAL A 152 -1.29 0.70 4.90
CA VAL A 152 -0.47 1.73 4.24
C VAL A 152 -1.00 3.15 4.49
N VAL A 153 -2.32 3.32 4.58
CA VAL A 153 -2.97 4.65 4.65
C VAL A 153 -3.53 4.99 6.04
N GLY A 154 -3.79 3.98 6.88
CA GLY A 154 -4.38 4.13 8.21
C GLY A 154 -3.33 4.23 9.31
#